data_AF-A0AA45WPV6-F1
#
_entry.id   AF-A0AA45WPV6-F1
#
_cell.length_a   1.000
_cell.length_b   1.000
_cell.length_c   1.000
_cell.angle_alpha   90.00
_cell.angle_beta   90.00
_cell.angle_gamma   90.00
#
_symmetry.space_group_name_H-M   'P 1'
#
loop_
_entity.id
_entity.type
_entity.pdbx_description
1 polymer ?
#
loop_
_entity_poly.entity_id
_entity_poly.type
_entity_poly.pdbx_seq_one_letter_code
_entity_poly.pdbx_strand_id
1 'polypeptide(L)'
;MIKIIKHFLTIQILFFLITTQSFAYYNDLSACFQESGRKYGIDPNVLYTIAQAETKFNPYFRKVENEKNNYIGIMSLHSSWIPLIQQKNKELKKHPEYLYNPCINIDASAYVLSICFRKYGNTPKGLNCYFQR
;
A
#
# COMPACT_ATOMS: atom_id res chain seq x y z
N MET A 1 39.31 13.69 -24.92
CA MET A 1 38.00 13.66 -25.61
C MET A 1 37.28 12.32 -25.46
N ILE A 2 37.88 11.17 -25.84
CA ILE A 2 37.22 9.84 -25.75
C ILE A 2 36.76 9.46 -24.33
N LYS A 3 37.55 9.76 -23.29
CA LYS A 3 37.15 9.52 -21.88
C LYS A 3 35.93 10.34 -21.45
N ILE A 4 35.81 11.58 -21.92
CA ILE A 4 34.68 12.48 -21.60
C ILE A 4 33.40 11.99 -22.29
N ILE A 5 33.51 11.57 -23.56
CA ILE A 5 32.39 10.99 -24.31
C ILE A 5 31.91 9.70 -23.64
N LYS A 6 32.82 8.79 -23.25
CA LYS A 6 32.46 7.58 -22.50
C LYS A 6 31.78 7.90 -21.17
N HIS A 7 32.27 8.89 -20.43
CA HIS A 7 31.68 9.29 -19.15
C HIS A 7 30.27 9.88 -19.33
N PHE A 8 30.08 10.71 -20.36
CA PHE A 8 28.78 11.26 -20.71
C PHE A 8 27.78 10.18 -21.13
N LEU A 9 28.20 9.22 -21.98
CA LEU A 9 27.38 8.05 -22.34
C LEU A 9 27.02 7.19 -21.13
N THR A 10 27.97 6.94 -20.21
CA THR A 10 27.66 6.18 -18.98
C THR A 10 26.66 6.89 -18.07
N ILE A 11 26.74 8.22 -17.96
CA ILE A 11 25.79 9.02 -17.17
C ILE A 11 24.39 8.98 -17.80
N GLN A 12 24.29 9.08 -19.13
CA GLN A 12 23.02 8.98 -19.86
C GLN A 12 22.36 7.61 -19.69
N ILE A 13 23.14 6.52 -19.74
CA ILE A 13 22.65 5.15 -19.52
C ILE A 13 22.15 4.98 -18.07
N LEU A 14 22.89 5.48 -17.07
CA LEU A 14 22.48 5.42 -15.67
C LEU A 14 21.18 6.20 -15.42
N PHE A 15 21.05 7.39 -16.00
CA PHE A 15 19.83 8.20 -15.88
C PHE A 15 18.62 7.49 -16.50
N PHE A 16 18.78 6.87 -17.67
CA PHE A 16 17.72 6.10 -18.32
C PHE A 16 17.29 4.87 -17.48
N LEU A 17 18.24 4.15 -16.89
CA LEU A 17 17.94 3.00 -16.01
C LEU A 17 17.17 3.41 -14.74
N ILE A 18 17.45 4.58 -14.17
CA ILE A 18 16.72 5.10 -13.00
C ILE A 18 15.27 5.45 -13.38
N THR A 19 15.06 6.11 -14.52
CA THR A 19 13.70 6.50 -14.96
C THR A 19 12.78 5.32 -15.24
N THR A 20 13.31 4.21 -15.77
CA THR A 20 12.51 3.03 -16.11
C THR A 20 12.04 2.25 -14.87
N GLN A 21 12.85 2.18 -13.81
CA GLN A 21 12.47 1.54 -12.54
C GLN A 21 11.31 2.27 -11.86
N SER A 22 11.35 3.61 -11.84
CA SER A 22 10.28 4.41 -11.25
C SER A 22 8.95 4.22 -11.99
N PHE A 23 8.97 4.22 -13.34
CA PHE A 23 7.74 4.03 -14.13
C PHE A 23 7.09 2.65 -13.90
N ALA A 24 7.89 1.58 -13.84
CA ALA A 24 7.38 0.24 -13.55
C ALA A 24 6.73 0.15 -12.16
N TYR A 25 7.34 0.75 -11.14
CA TYR A 25 6.81 0.80 -9.78
C TYR A 25 5.46 1.54 -9.68
N TYR A 26 5.30 2.66 -10.40
CA TYR A 26 4.04 3.41 -10.42
C TYR A 26 2.91 2.66 -11.16
N ASN A 27 3.22 2.00 -12.29
CA ASN A 27 2.24 1.19 -13.01
C ASN A 27 1.74 0.00 -12.17
N ASP A 28 2.64 -0.63 -11.43
CA ASP A 28 2.33 -1.72 -10.51
C ASP A 28 1.39 -1.26 -9.39
N LEU A 29 1.70 -0.12 -8.76
CA LEU A 29 0.87 0.43 -7.69
C LEU A 29 -0.57 0.74 -8.14
N SER A 30 -0.72 1.32 -9.33
CA SER A 30 -2.04 1.63 -9.86
C SER A 30 -2.86 0.38 -10.16
N ALA A 31 -2.22 -0.65 -10.74
CA ALA A 31 -2.85 -1.93 -10.98
C ALA A 31 -3.33 -2.56 -9.67
N CYS A 32 -2.53 -2.48 -8.60
CA CYS A 32 -2.89 -3.03 -7.30
C CYS A 32 -4.12 -2.34 -6.70
N PHE A 33 -4.23 -1.02 -6.78
CA PHE A 33 -5.45 -0.31 -6.34
C PHE A 33 -6.68 -0.72 -7.16
N GLN A 34 -6.55 -0.81 -8.48
CA GLN A 34 -7.65 -1.21 -9.36
C GLN A 34 -8.10 -2.65 -9.10
N GLU A 35 -7.15 -3.58 -9.00
CA GLU A 35 -7.43 -4.98 -8.78
C GLU A 35 -8.08 -5.22 -7.42
N SER A 36 -7.49 -4.68 -6.34
CA SER A 36 -8.05 -4.82 -5.00
C SER A 36 -9.41 -4.13 -4.86
N GLY A 37 -9.57 -2.93 -5.44
CA GLY A 37 -10.87 -2.24 -5.48
C GLY A 37 -11.95 -3.10 -6.15
N ARG A 38 -11.68 -3.59 -7.36
CA ARG A 38 -12.58 -4.50 -8.08
C ARG A 38 -12.87 -5.78 -7.29
N LYS A 39 -11.84 -6.41 -6.73
CA LYS A 39 -11.93 -7.67 -5.98
C LYS A 39 -12.83 -7.57 -4.76
N TYR A 40 -12.85 -6.42 -4.09
CA TYR A 40 -13.62 -6.22 -2.85
C TYR A 40 -14.84 -5.30 -2.99
N GLY A 41 -15.16 -4.87 -4.21
CA GLY A 41 -16.30 -3.98 -4.47
C GLY A 41 -16.12 -2.58 -3.87
N ILE A 42 -14.88 -2.07 -3.86
CA ILE A 42 -14.54 -0.73 -3.40
C ILE A 42 -14.07 0.08 -4.61
N ASP A 43 -14.56 1.31 -4.75
CA ASP A 43 -14.04 2.23 -5.75
C ASP A 43 -12.52 2.44 -5.51
N PRO A 44 -11.64 2.12 -6.49
CA PRO A 44 -10.20 2.31 -6.33
C PRO A 44 -9.82 3.71 -5.87
N ASN A 45 -10.57 4.75 -6.23
CA ASN A 45 -10.33 6.13 -5.80
C ASN A 45 -10.44 6.31 -4.28
N VAL A 46 -11.27 5.53 -3.60
CA VAL A 46 -11.33 5.52 -2.14
C VAL A 46 -10.03 5.01 -1.56
N LEU A 47 -9.49 3.91 -2.12
CA LEU A 47 -8.21 3.35 -1.68
C LEU A 47 -7.05 4.32 -1.93
N TYR A 48 -7.00 4.93 -3.12
CA TYR A 48 -6.03 5.98 -3.44
C TYR A 48 -6.08 7.15 -2.47
N THR A 49 -7.28 7.64 -2.18
CA THR A 49 -7.48 8.80 -1.29
C THR A 49 -7.01 8.48 0.13
N ILE A 50 -7.28 7.27 0.63
CA ILE A 50 -6.79 6.82 1.94
C ILE A 50 -5.26 6.78 1.95
N ALA A 51 -4.62 6.12 0.97
CA ALA A 51 -3.16 6.05 0.90
C ALA A 51 -2.51 7.44 0.78
N GLN A 52 -3.09 8.34 -0.02
CA GLN A 52 -2.61 9.70 -0.17
C GLN A 52 -2.74 10.49 1.15
N ALA A 53 -3.88 10.38 1.83
CA ALA A 53 -4.16 11.15 3.05
C ALA A 53 -3.36 10.66 4.26
N GLU A 54 -3.25 9.34 4.44
CA GLU A 54 -2.67 8.76 5.66
C GLU A 54 -1.15 8.63 5.57
N THR A 55 -0.59 8.33 4.40
CA THR A 55 0.83 7.99 4.27
C THR A 55 1.56 8.74 3.15
N LYS A 56 0.83 9.49 2.31
CA LYS A 56 1.36 10.05 1.05
C LYS A 56 1.98 8.97 0.16
N PHE A 57 1.33 7.81 0.09
CA PHE A 57 1.78 6.62 -0.64
C PHE A 57 3.10 6.01 -0.12
N ASN A 58 3.51 6.27 1.13
CA ASN A 58 4.74 5.70 1.68
C ASN A 58 4.54 4.21 2.05
N PRO A 59 5.16 3.25 1.33
CA PRO A 59 5.00 1.83 1.61
C PRO A 59 5.69 1.37 2.89
N TYR A 60 6.65 2.16 3.39
CA TYR A 60 7.37 1.90 4.64
C TYR A 60 6.79 2.68 5.82
N PHE A 61 5.59 3.23 5.68
CA PHE A 61 4.93 3.93 6.77
C PHE A 61 4.79 3.01 7.99
N ARG A 62 5.25 3.51 9.14
CA ARG A 62 5.14 2.85 10.42
C ARG A 62 4.87 3.90 11.49
N LYS A 63 3.74 3.77 12.18
CA LYS A 63 3.42 4.56 13.37
C LYS A 63 3.20 3.62 14.54
N VAL A 64 3.95 3.83 15.62
CA VAL A 64 3.81 3.10 16.89
C VAL A 64 3.28 4.08 17.91
N GLU A 65 2.07 3.88 18.40
CA GLU A 65 1.50 4.71 19.46
C GLU A 65 1.65 4.03 20.83
N ASN A 66 1.37 2.73 20.90
CA ASN A 66 1.59 1.89 22.07
C ASN A 66 1.65 0.40 21.67
N GLU A 67 1.76 -0.51 22.64
CA GLU A 67 1.85 -1.96 22.40
C GLU A 67 0.71 -2.52 21.53
N LYS A 68 -0.48 -1.91 21.55
CA LYS A 68 -1.69 -2.39 20.87
C LYS A 68 -2.08 -1.58 19.63
N ASN A 69 -1.66 -0.32 19.56
CA ASN A 69 -2.03 0.61 18.49
C ASN A 69 -0.82 0.93 17.60
N ASN A 70 -0.76 0.26 16.46
CA ASN A 70 0.28 0.41 15.46
C ASN A 70 -0.35 0.48 14.07
N TYR A 71 0.28 1.23 13.16
CA TYR A 71 -0.17 1.40 11.78
C TYR A 71 0.97 1.06 10.82
N ILE A 72 0.68 0.29 9.78
CA ILE A 72 1.70 -0.34 8.91
C ILE A 72 1.37 -0.15 7.42
N GLY A 73 2.38 0.24 6.66
CA GLY A 73 2.40 0.24 5.20
C GLY A 73 1.55 1.32 4.53
N ILE A 74 1.48 1.26 3.21
CA ILE A 74 0.95 2.33 2.34
C ILE A 74 -0.48 2.77 2.66
N MET A 75 -1.31 1.88 3.19
CA MET A 75 -2.70 2.20 3.55
C MET A 75 -2.88 2.57 5.03
N SER A 76 -1.81 2.63 5.84
CA SER A 76 -1.89 2.85 7.28
C SER A 76 -2.77 1.80 7.98
N LEU A 77 -2.51 0.52 7.70
CA LEU A 77 -3.29 -0.58 8.24
C LEU A 77 -3.10 -0.71 9.76
N HIS A 78 -4.18 -0.60 10.52
CA HIS A 78 -4.16 -0.73 11.99
C HIS A 78 -3.89 -2.17 12.45
N SER A 79 -3.08 -2.33 13.51
CA SER A 79 -2.63 -3.63 14.04
C SER A 79 -3.75 -4.55 14.54
N SER A 80 -4.89 -4.01 14.96
CA SER A 80 -6.04 -4.82 15.39
C SER A 80 -6.60 -5.71 14.28
N TRP A 81 -6.36 -5.37 13.01
CA TRP A 81 -6.81 -6.16 11.85
C TRP A 81 -5.83 -7.24 11.43
N ILE A 82 -4.58 -7.20 11.90
CA ILE A 82 -3.54 -8.15 11.49
C ILE A 82 -3.94 -9.61 11.76
N PRO A 83 -4.52 -9.99 12.93
CA PRO A 83 -4.93 -11.37 13.16
C PRO A 83 -5.93 -11.88 12.11
N LEU A 84 -6.91 -11.05 11.74
CA LEU A 84 -7.90 -11.38 10.71
C LEU A 84 -7.27 -11.55 9.33
N ILE A 85 -6.34 -10.66 8.98
CA ILE A 85 -5.63 -10.72 7.70
C ILE A 85 -4.72 -11.96 7.61
N GLN A 86 -4.01 -12.30 8.70
CA GLN A 86 -3.16 -13.49 8.78
C GLN A 86 -3.96 -14.80 8.73
N GLN A 87 -5.19 -14.79 9.24
CA GLN A 87 -6.10 -15.94 9.09
C GLN A 87 -6.46 -16.17 7.62
N LYS A 88 -6.68 -15.10 6.86
CA LYS A 88 -7.01 -15.15 5.43
C LYS A 88 -5.79 -15.47 4.56
N ASN A 89 -4.61 -14.95 4.91
CA ASN A 89 -3.37 -15.18 4.20
C ASN A 89 -2.29 -15.72 5.16
N LYS A 90 -2.09 -17.04 5.14
CA LYS A 90 -1.13 -17.73 6.01
C LYS A 90 0.32 -17.29 5.78
N GLU A 91 0.66 -16.77 4.60
CA GLU A 91 2.00 -16.25 4.35
C GLU A 91 2.28 -14.98 5.17
N LEU A 92 1.28 -14.15 5.42
CA LEU A 92 1.41 -12.98 6.31
C LEU A 92 1.60 -13.36 7.79
N LYS A 93 1.29 -14.60 8.17
CA LYS A 93 1.60 -15.13 9.50
C LYS A 93 3.08 -15.49 9.62
N LYS A 94 3.68 -16.04 8.55
CA LYS A 94 5.10 -16.39 8.50
C LYS A 94 5.99 -15.18 8.23
N HIS A 95 5.48 -14.26 7.40
CA HIS A 95 6.18 -13.11 6.84
C HIS A 95 5.37 -11.82 7.07
N PRO A 96 5.24 -11.34 8.32
CA PRO A 96 4.51 -10.10 8.61
C PRO A 96 5.12 -8.87 7.92
N GLU A 97 6.41 -8.89 7.59
CA GLU A 97 7.12 -7.87 6.84
C GLU A 97 6.57 -7.65 5.43
N TYR A 98 5.85 -8.62 4.87
CA TYR A 98 5.19 -8.46 3.57
C TYR A 98 4.09 -7.39 3.60
N LEU A 99 3.64 -6.95 4.78
CA LEU A 99 2.76 -5.79 4.89
C LEU A 99 3.43 -4.46 4.50
N TYR A 100 4.75 -4.43 4.28
CA TYR A 100 5.44 -3.29 3.66
C TYR A 100 5.51 -3.39 2.13
N ASN A 101 5.11 -4.52 1.53
CA ASN A 101 4.87 -4.58 0.10
C ASN A 101 3.58 -3.80 -0.22
N PRO A 102 3.61 -2.79 -1.12
CA PRO A 102 2.46 -1.93 -1.38
C PRO A 102 1.20 -2.71 -1.78
N CYS A 103 1.32 -3.64 -2.73
CA CYS A 103 0.19 -4.38 -3.28
C CYS A 103 -0.44 -5.33 -2.26
N ILE A 104 0.40 -6.00 -1.45
CA ILE A 104 -0.08 -6.85 -0.37
C ILE A 104 -0.83 -6.02 0.69
N ASN A 105 -0.29 -4.85 1.05
CA ASN A 105 -0.91 -3.95 2.01
C ASN A 105 -2.23 -3.34 1.50
N ILE A 106 -2.28 -2.98 0.20
CA ILE A 106 -3.50 -2.51 -0.47
C ILE A 106 -4.57 -3.59 -0.49
N ASP A 107 -4.24 -4.84 -0.87
CA ASP A 107 -5.20 -5.94 -0.89
C ASP A 107 -5.73 -6.27 0.51
N ALA A 108 -4.83 -6.31 1.50
CA ALA A 108 -5.19 -6.55 2.88
C ALA A 108 -6.09 -5.44 3.44
N SER A 109 -5.78 -4.18 3.15
CA SER A 109 -6.58 -3.04 3.60
C SER A 109 -7.94 -2.95 2.90
N ALA A 110 -7.99 -3.21 1.59
CA ALA A 110 -9.23 -3.27 0.84
C ALA A 110 -10.14 -4.41 1.35
N TYR A 111 -9.57 -5.55 1.73
CA TYR A 111 -10.31 -6.61 2.40
C TYR A 111 -10.97 -6.13 3.71
N VAL A 112 -10.21 -5.44 4.57
CA VAL A 112 -10.75 -4.91 5.84
C VAL A 112 -11.81 -3.84 5.59
N LEU A 113 -11.55 -2.88 4.70
CA LEU A 113 -12.51 -1.85 4.31
C LEU A 113 -13.82 -2.47 3.82
N SER A 114 -13.76 -3.57 3.07
CA SER A 114 -14.96 -4.25 2.57
C SER A 114 -15.85 -4.82 3.70
N ILE A 115 -15.23 -5.25 4.80
CA ILE A 115 -15.95 -5.73 5.99
C ILE A 115 -16.65 -4.54 6.67
N CYS A 116 -15.92 -3.45 6.86
CA CYS A 116 -16.47 -2.24 7.48
C CYS A 116 -17.57 -1.59 6.63
N PHE A 117 -17.39 -1.50 5.30
CA PHE A 117 -18.38 -0.94 4.38
C PHE A 117 -19.59 -1.84 4.20
N ARG A 118 -19.44 -3.17 4.26
CA ARG A 118 -20.59 -4.07 4.31
C ARG A 118 -21.44 -3.85 5.56
N LYS A 119 -20.81 -3.53 6.69
CA LYS A 119 -21.50 -3.35 7.97
C LYS A 119 -22.10 -1.94 8.14
N TYR A 120 -21.42 -0.91 7.69
CA TYR A 120 -21.75 0.49 7.98
C TYR A 120 -21.94 1.37 6.73
N GLY A 121 -21.85 0.79 5.53
CA GLY A 121 -21.83 1.52 4.26
C GLY A 121 -20.52 2.27 4.03
N ASN A 122 -20.38 2.86 2.84
CA ASN A 122 -19.34 3.85 2.54
C ASN A 122 -19.70 5.19 3.18
N THR A 123 -19.56 5.25 4.51
CA THR A 123 -19.91 6.39 5.37
C THR A 123 -18.73 6.73 6.29
N PRO A 124 -18.73 7.89 6.97
CA PRO A 124 -17.74 8.20 8.00
C PRO A 124 -17.62 7.09 9.06
N LYS A 125 -18.73 6.45 9.42
CA LYS A 125 -18.74 5.31 10.36
C LYS A 125 -18.03 4.07 9.80
N GLY A 126 -18.17 3.81 8.49
CA GLY A 126 -17.44 2.74 7.81
C GLY A 126 -15.93 2.99 7.78
N LEU A 127 -15.52 4.23 7.51
CA LEU A 127 -14.10 4.62 7.57
C LEU A 127 -13.55 4.54 8.99
N ASN A 128 -14.29 5.01 9.99
CA ASN A 128 -13.93 4.91 11.39
C ASN A 128 -13.76 3.46 11.87
N CYS A 129 -14.61 2.54 11.41
CA CYS A 129 -14.42 1.10 11.63
C CYS A 129 -13.05 0.63 11.12
N TYR A 130 -12.64 1.03 9.90
CA TYR A 130 -11.34 0.66 9.33
C TYR A 130 -10.19 1.21 10.18
N PHE A 131 -10.23 2.49 10.52
CA PHE A 131 -9.18 3.16 11.30
C PHE A 131 -9.21 2.86 12.80
N GLN A 132 -10.26 2.17 13.29
CA GLN A 132 -10.50 1.92 14.71
C GLN A 132 -10.62 3.22 15.52
N ARG A 133 -11.38 4.18 14.98
CA ARG A 133 -11.66 5.51 15.58
C ARG A 133 -13.15 5.70 15.87
#